data_AF-A0A161ST10-F1
#
_entry.id   AF-A0A161ST10-F1
#
_cell.length_a   1.000
_cell.length_b   1.000
_cell.length_c   1.000
_cell.angle_alpha   90.00
_cell.angle_beta   90.00
_cell.angle_gamma   90.00
#
_symmetry.space_group_name_H-M   'P 1'
#
loop_
_entity.id
_entity.type
_entity.pdbx_description
1 polymer ?
#
loop_
_entity_poly.entity_id
_entity_poly.type
_entity_poly.pdbx_seq_one_letter_code
_entity_poly.pdbx_strand_id
1 'polypeptide(L)'
;MNLLKESSFRPAGDIDADVPNEFGVYAIRLRVGSSLPEPFESHLASRRSRLVYLGKATSLSKRMLGNELRGRGHGTFFRSIGAVLGYRPAAGSLVGKANQYNFSFVAKDRARIVAWINAHLEVSWAIVPQTDVRAVEKALILEHLPLLNREGNPLALAELDTLRIECRTIAGGLSTSAL
;
A
#
# COMPACT_ATOMS: atom_id res chain seq x y z
N MET A 1 -2.46 -22.03 4.81
CA MET A 1 -2.34 -21.02 3.73
C MET A 1 -0.86 -20.65 3.58
N ASN A 2 -0.32 -20.60 2.36
CA ASN A 2 1.11 -20.38 2.11
C ASN A 2 1.49 -18.90 1.86
N LEU A 3 0.62 -17.94 2.16
CA LEU A 3 0.75 -16.52 1.77
C LEU A 3 2.14 -15.92 2.09
N LEU A 4 2.70 -16.22 3.26
CA LEU A 4 3.94 -15.59 3.74
C LEU A 4 5.19 -16.45 3.59
N LYS A 5 5.10 -17.59 2.89
CA LYS A 5 6.29 -18.41 2.59
C LYS A 5 7.17 -17.69 1.58
N GLU A 6 8.49 -17.78 1.76
CA GLU A 6 9.47 -17.13 0.88
C GLU A 6 9.25 -17.45 -0.60
N SER A 7 8.97 -18.72 -0.92
CA SER A 7 8.71 -19.19 -2.28
C SER A 7 7.38 -18.74 -2.90
N SER A 8 6.47 -18.17 -2.11
CA SER A 8 5.18 -17.66 -2.61
C SER A 8 5.26 -16.22 -3.09
N PHE A 9 6.32 -15.49 -2.73
CA PHE A 9 6.52 -14.12 -3.17
C PHE A 9 7.16 -14.06 -4.55
N ARG A 10 6.63 -13.15 -5.36
CA ARG A 10 7.07 -12.91 -6.74
C ARG A 10 7.35 -11.42 -6.95
N PRO A 11 8.31 -11.05 -7.80
CA PRO A 11 8.51 -9.66 -8.23
C PRO A 11 7.20 -8.97 -8.60
N ALA A 12 6.94 -7.80 -8.04
CA ALA A 12 5.70 -7.09 -8.35
C ALA A 12 5.58 -6.74 -9.84
N GLY A 13 6.69 -6.57 -10.57
CA GLY A 13 6.69 -6.31 -12.00
C GLY A 13 6.28 -7.48 -12.91
N ASP A 14 6.30 -8.72 -12.41
CA ASP A 14 6.26 -9.93 -13.26
C ASP A 14 4.97 -10.74 -13.08
N ILE A 15 3.94 -10.18 -12.43
CA ILE A 15 2.75 -10.93 -11.98
C ILE A 15 1.47 -10.61 -12.76
N ASP A 16 1.46 -9.61 -13.67
CA ASP A 16 0.22 -9.09 -14.27
C ASP A 16 -0.64 -10.19 -14.92
N ALA A 17 -0.03 -11.14 -15.62
CA ALA A 17 -0.73 -12.21 -16.34
C ALA A 17 -1.31 -13.30 -15.42
N ASP A 18 -0.82 -13.40 -14.19
CA ASP A 18 -1.11 -14.54 -13.30
C ASP A 18 -2.10 -14.21 -12.19
N VAL A 19 -2.44 -12.93 -12.01
CA VAL A 19 -3.29 -12.50 -10.90
C VAL A 19 -4.75 -12.79 -11.24
N PRO A 20 -5.43 -13.66 -10.49
CA PRO A 20 -6.78 -14.08 -10.83
C PRO A 20 -7.82 -13.00 -10.47
N ASN A 21 -8.99 -13.08 -11.10
CA ASN A 21 -10.16 -12.28 -10.74
C ASN A 21 -10.96 -12.95 -9.61
N GLU A 22 -10.33 -13.20 -8.47
CA GLU A 22 -10.89 -13.97 -7.36
C GLU A 22 -10.86 -13.20 -6.04
N PHE A 23 -11.67 -13.62 -5.07
CA PHE A 23 -11.54 -13.16 -3.68
C PHE A 23 -10.23 -13.67 -3.08
N GLY A 24 -9.61 -12.86 -2.22
CA GLY A 24 -8.39 -13.30 -1.59
C GLY A 24 -7.72 -12.27 -0.70
N VAL A 25 -6.63 -12.70 -0.11
CA VAL A 25 -5.71 -11.86 0.65
C VAL A 25 -4.37 -11.79 -0.05
N TYR A 26 -3.64 -10.72 0.19
CA TYR A 26 -2.33 -10.49 -0.40
C TYR A 26 -1.36 -9.85 0.59
N ALA A 27 -0.08 -10.14 0.38
CA ALA A 27 1.03 -9.63 1.14
C ALA A 27 1.99 -8.91 0.19
N ILE A 28 2.44 -7.74 0.58
CA ILE A 28 3.44 -6.93 -0.13
C ILE A 28 4.62 -6.76 0.81
N ARG A 29 5.81 -7.05 0.31
CA ARG A 29 7.05 -6.89 1.07
C ARG A 29 8.13 -6.23 0.22
N LEU A 30 9.11 -5.66 0.91
CA LEU A 30 10.29 -5.10 0.29
C LEU A 30 11.16 -6.23 -0.25
N ARG A 31 11.68 -6.10 -1.47
CA ARG A 31 12.66 -7.03 -2.05
C ARG A 31 13.96 -6.94 -1.25
N VAL A 32 14.67 -8.06 -1.14
CA VAL A 32 16.03 -8.08 -0.59
C VAL A 32 16.92 -7.07 -1.34
N GLY A 33 17.67 -6.25 -0.59
CA GLY A 33 18.55 -5.21 -1.14
C GLY A 33 17.85 -3.91 -1.56
N SER A 34 16.53 -3.81 -1.42
CA SER A 34 15.80 -2.54 -1.53
C SER A 34 15.65 -1.90 -0.15
N SER A 35 15.47 -0.58 -0.11
CA SER A 35 15.24 0.20 1.11
C SER A 35 14.07 1.17 0.93
N LEU A 36 13.45 1.54 2.04
CA LEU A 36 12.52 2.66 2.12
C LEU A 36 13.27 3.95 2.51
N PRO A 37 12.67 5.13 2.28
CA PRO A 37 13.16 6.38 2.87
C PRO A 37 13.01 6.37 4.40
N GLU A 38 13.91 7.05 5.10
CA GLU A 38 13.77 7.26 6.54
C GLU A 38 12.58 8.17 6.87
N PRO A 39 11.90 7.98 8.03
CA PRO A 39 12.21 7.01 9.10
C PRO A 39 11.66 5.59 8.88
N PHE A 40 11.07 5.30 7.71
CA PHE A 40 10.35 4.05 7.47
C PHE A 40 11.26 2.83 7.37
N GLU A 41 12.50 3.00 6.90
CA GLU A 41 13.49 1.92 6.87
C GLU A 41 13.87 1.50 8.29
N SER A 42 14.20 2.45 9.16
CA SER A 42 14.49 2.17 10.57
C SER A 42 13.31 1.48 11.29
N HIS A 43 12.08 1.92 11.01
CA HIS A 43 10.87 1.27 11.54
C HIS A 43 10.63 -0.14 10.98
N LEU A 44 10.98 -0.39 9.72
CA LEU A 44 10.88 -1.72 9.13
C LEU A 44 11.93 -2.67 9.73
N ALA A 45 13.17 -2.18 9.89
CA ALA A 45 14.26 -2.91 10.50
C ALA A 45 13.96 -3.30 11.96
N SER A 46 13.36 -2.39 12.74
CA SER A 46 12.99 -2.67 14.14
C SER A 46 11.93 -3.77 14.26
N ARG A 47 11.04 -3.92 13.27
CA ARG A 47 10.06 -5.02 13.17
C ARG A 47 10.69 -6.35 12.73
N ARG A 48 11.97 -6.36 12.32
CA ARG A 48 12.70 -7.55 11.84
C ARG A 48 11.95 -8.29 10.72
N SER A 49 11.29 -7.53 9.85
CA SER A 49 10.44 -8.05 8.78
C SER A 49 10.61 -7.21 7.54
N ARG A 50 10.40 -7.80 6.36
CA ARG A 50 10.26 -7.05 5.09
C ARG A 50 8.81 -6.71 4.76
N LEU A 51 7.86 -7.17 5.58
CA LEU A 51 6.43 -7.06 5.27
C LEU A 51 5.98 -5.60 5.39
N VAL A 52 5.57 -5.05 4.25
CA VAL A 52 5.19 -3.65 4.13
C VAL A 52 3.68 -3.49 4.25
N TYR A 53 2.89 -4.38 3.65
CA TYR A 53 1.44 -4.26 3.63
C TYR A 53 0.75 -5.62 3.50
N LEU A 54 -0.40 -5.75 4.15
CA LEU A 54 -1.36 -6.83 3.97
C LEU A 54 -2.71 -6.25 3.57
N GLY A 55 -3.42 -6.91 2.67
CA GLY A 55 -4.76 -6.49 2.33
C GLY A 55 -5.64 -7.62 1.84
N LYS A 56 -6.94 -7.31 1.81
CA LYS A 56 -7.97 -8.16 1.19
C LYS A 56 -8.48 -7.60 -0.12
N ALA A 57 -9.02 -8.50 -0.93
CA ALA A 57 -9.59 -8.21 -2.23
C ALA A 57 -10.89 -9.00 -2.43
N THR A 58 -11.90 -8.33 -3.00
CA THR A 58 -13.04 -9.01 -3.64
C THR A 58 -12.72 -9.45 -5.06
N SER A 59 -11.66 -8.89 -5.64
CA SER A 59 -11.05 -9.27 -6.90
C SER A 59 -9.57 -8.92 -6.79
N LEU A 60 -8.69 -9.94 -6.76
CA LEU A 60 -7.25 -9.75 -6.65
C LEU A 60 -6.71 -8.93 -7.83
N SER A 61 -7.15 -9.22 -9.06
CA SER A 61 -6.73 -8.48 -10.25
C SER A 61 -7.14 -7.00 -10.22
N LYS A 62 -8.34 -6.67 -9.72
CA LYS A 62 -8.79 -5.28 -9.60
C LYS A 62 -8.17 -4.56 -8.40
N ARG A 63 -8.22 -5.18 -7.21
CA ARG A 63 -7.82 -4.53 -5.96
C ARG A 63 -6.31 -4.56 -5.78
N MET A 64 -5.69 -5.73 -5.68
CA MET A 64 -4.26 -5.85 -5.44
C MET A 64 -3.48 -5.34 -6.65
N LEU A 65 -3.66 -5.97 -7.82
CA LEU A 65 -2.89 -5.60 -9.01
C LEU A 65 -3.28 -4.21 -9.49
N GLY A 66 -4.55 -3.99 -9.84
CA GLY A 66 -5.02 -2.73 -10.42
C GLY A 66 -4.82 -1.52 -9.51
N ASN A 67 -5.37 -1.55 -8.30
CA ASN A 67 -5.38 -0.37 -7.43
C ASN A 67 -4.09 -0.22 -6.61
N GLU A 68 -3.64 -1.28 -5.93
CA GLU A 68 -2.50 -1.17 -5.01
C GLU A 68 -1.15 -1.16 -5.72
N LEU A 69 -0.96 -1.95 -6.79
CA LEU A 69 0.34 -2.08 -7.46
C LEU A 69 0.48 -1.27 -8.75
N ARG A 70 -0.63 -0.98 -9.44
CA ARG A 70 -0.64 -0.22 -10.72
C ARG A 70 -1.26 1.16 -10.58
N GLY A 71 -1.78 1.50 -9.40
CA GLY A 71 -2.39 2.79 -9.12
C GLY A 71 -3.56 3.16 -10.03
N ARG A 72 -4.25 2.18 -10.66
CA ARG A 72 -5.34 2.38 -11.63
C ARG A 72 -6.67 2.81 -11.00
N GLY A 73 -6.72 2.90 -9.68
CA GLY A 73 -7.87 3.34 -8.91
C GLY A 73 -7.49 3.71 -7.48
N HIS A 74 -8.43 3.57 -6.54
CA HIS A 74 -8.21 3.96 -5.14
C HIS A 74 -7.48 2.86 -4.34
N GLY A 75 -6.16 2.82 -4.45
CA GLY A 75 -5.30 1.97 -3.61
C GLY A 75 -4.94 2.66 -2.29
N THR A 76 -5.15 1.97 -1.17
CA THR A 76 -4.73 2.49 0.15
C THR A 76 -3.21 2.41 0.29
N PHE A 77 -2.64 1.24 -0.03
CA PHE A 77 -1.20 1.04 -0.07
C PHE A 77 -0.56 1.97 -1.08
N PHE A 78 -1.11 2.08 -2.31
CA PHE A 78 -0.52 2.93 -3.36
C PHE A 78 -0.36 4.39 -2.91
N ARG A 79 -1.35 4.94 -2.19
CA ARG A 79 -1.24 6.29 -1.66
C ARG A 79 -0.28 6.41 -0.47
N SER A 80 -0.21 5.39 0.39
CA SER A 80 0.76 5.35 1.50
C SER A 80 2.19 5.30 0.97
N ILE A 81 2.50 4.37 0.08
CA ILE A 81 3.86 4.23 -0.46
C ILE A 81 4.26 5.44 -1.30
N GLY A 82 3.36 6.03 -2.09
CA GLY A 82 3.67 7.26 -2.81
C GLY A 82 4.05 8.42 -1.89
N ALA A 83 3.35 8.57 -0.76
CA ALA A 83 3.68 9.60 0.23
C ALA A 83 5.01 9.34 0.94
N VAL A 84 5.27 8.08 1.30
CA VAL A 84 6.55 7.60 1.88
C VAL A 84 7.72 7.88 0.94
N LEU A 85 7.53 7.69 -0.37
CA LEU A 85 8.52 8.01 -1.41
C LEU A 85 8.69 9.52 -1.69
N GLY A 86 8.01 10.38 -0.95
CA GLY A 86 8.11 11.84 -1.08
C GLY A 86 7.18 12.48 -2.11
N TYR A 87 6.33 11.71 -2.80
CA TYR A 87 5.36 12.28 -3.74
C TYR A 87 4.19 12.91 -3.00
N ARG A 88 3.59 13.94 -3.60
CA ARG A 88 2.42 14.65 -3.08
C ARG A 88 1.34 14.77 -4.17
N PRO A 89 0.05 14.79 -3.80
CA PRO A 89 -1.03 15.00 -4.76
C PRO A 89 -1.04 16.43 -5.30
N ALA A 90 -1.77 16.65 -6.39
CA ALA A 90 -2.00 18.00 -6.89
C ALA A 90 -2.81 18.82 -5.88
N ALA A 91 -2.38 20.06 -5.63
CA ALA A 91 -3.04 20.98 -4.72
C ALA A 91 -4.49 21.24 -5.17
N GLY A 92 -5.43 21.24 -4.23
CA GLY A 92 -6.85 21.49 -4.52
C GLY A 92 -7.55 20.39 -5.33
N SER A 93 -6.89 19.27 -5.65
CA SER A 93 -7.48 18.16 -6.44
C SER A 93 -8.75 17.53 -5.84
N LEU A 94 -9.01 17.73 -4.55
CA LEU A 94 -10.22 17.26 -3.86
C LEU A 94 -11.27 18.36 -3.66
N VAL A 95 -11.02 19.62 -4.01
CA VAL A 95 -12.00 20.70 -3.88
C VAL A 95 -13.28 20.33 -4.65
N GLY A 96 -14.42 20.40 -3.98
CA GLY A 96 -15.74 20.05 -4.56
C GLY A 96 -16.01 18.55 -4.75
N LYS A 97 -15.10 17.65 -4.34
CA LYS A 97 -15.34 16.19 -4.39
C LYS A 97 -16.15 15.73 -3.17
N ALA A 98 -17.05 14.77 -3.37
CA ALA A 98 -17.77 14.16 -2.24
C ALA A 98 -16.84 13.40 -1.27
N ASN A 99 -15.77 12.80 -1.80
CA ASN A 99 -14.77 12.09 -1.00
C ASN A 99 -13.50 12.94 -0.84
N GLN A 100 -13.26 13.42 0.38
CA GLN A 100 -12.10 14.25 0.73
C GLN A 100 -10.87 13.44 1.22
N TYR A 101 -10.91 12.11 1.14
CA TYR A 101 -9.85 11.22 1.65
C TYR A 101 -9.02 10.56 0.55
N ASN A 102 -9.62 10.38 -0.63
CA ASN A 102 -9.06 9.62 -1.74
C ASN A 102 -8.28 10.50 -2.71
N PHE A 103 -7.26 11.21 -2.20
CA PHE A 103 -6.34 11.96 -3.06
C PHE A 103 -5.65 11.04 -4.08
N SER A 104 -5.21 11.61 -5.20
CA SER A 104 -4.46 10.91 -6.23
C SER A 104 -3.24 11.70 -6.63
N PHE A 105 -2.15 11.01 -6.97
CA PHE A 105 -0.96 11.64 -7.54
C PHE A 105 -1.18 11.98 -9.02
N VAL A 106 -0.45 12.97 -9.52
CA VAL A 106 -0.46 13.29 -10.96
C VAL A 106 0.11 12.13 -11.79
N ALA A 107 -0.24 12.07 -13.08
CA ALA A 107 0.11 10.94 -13.94
C ALA A 107 1.62 10.62 -13.94
N LYS A 108 2.47 11.65 -13.99
CA LYS A 108 3.93 11.51 -13.97
C LYS A 108 4.43 10.83 -12.69
N ASP A 109 3.91 11.22 -11.55
CA ASP A 109 4.31 10.67 -10.26
C ASP A 109 3.71 9.28 -10.04
N ARG A 110 2.48 9.03 -10.49
CA ARG A 110 1.91 7.67 -10.53
C ARG A 110 2.82 6.71 -11.30
N ALA A 111 3.30 7.11 -12.47
CA ALA A 111 4.21 6.28 -13.27
C ALA A 111 5.52 5.97 -12.52
N ARG A 112 6.09 6.96 -11.83
CA ARG A 112 7.30 6.77 -11.01
C ARG A 112 7.07 5.85 -9.81
N ILE A 113 5.94 6.00 -9.13
CA ILE A 113 5.56 5.12 -8.01
C ILE A 113 5.38 3.68 -8.50
N VAL A 114 4.70 3.47 -9.64
CA VAL A 114 4.55 2.13 -10.24
C VAL A 114 5.90 1.54 -10.63
N ALA A 115 6.78 2.33 -11.26
CA ALA A 115 8.13 1.88 -11.61
C ALA A 115 8.93 1.46 -10.37
N TRP A 116 8.85 2.24 -9.28
CA TRP A 116 9.48 1.90 -8.01
C TRP A 116 8.90 0.61 -7.41
N ILE A 117 7.56 0.47 -7.38
CA ILE A 117 6.89 -0.76 -6.91
C ILE A 117 7.40 -1.98 -7.66
N ASN A 118 7.48 -1.91 -9.00
CA ASN A 118 7.90 -3.04 -9.83
C ASN A 118 9.36 -3.46 -9.57
N ALA A 119 10.25 -2.50 -9.34
CA ALA A 119 11.65 -2.77 -9.08
C ALA A 119 11.89 -3.31 -7.65
N HIS A 120 11.21 -2.73 -6.67
CA HIS A 120 11.60 -2.86 -5.25
C HIS A 120 10.70 -3.75 -4.40
N LEU A 121 9.53 -4.17 -4.91
CA LEU A 121 8.58 -4.96 -4.12
C LEU A 121 8.39 -6.37 -4.66
N GLU A 122 8.03 -7.25 -3.73
CA GLU A 122 7.57 -8.59 -4.00
C GLU A 122 6.16 -8.76 -3.41
N VAL A 123 5.36 -9.59 -4.05
CA VAL A 123 3.96 -9.80 -3.70
C VAL A 123 3.61 -11.29 -3.71
N SER A 124 2.75 -11.68 -2.79
CA SER A 124 2.15 -13.00 -2.69
C SER A 124 0.65 -12.84 -2.49
N TRP A 125 -0.15 -13.78 -2.98
CA TRP A 125 -1.59 -13.81 -2.79
C TRP A 125 -2.10 -15.22 -2.53
N ALA A 126 -3.26 -15.30 -1.88
CA ALA A 126 -3.98 -16.54 -1.67
C ALA A 126 -5.48 -16.30 -1.93
N ILE A 127 -6.09 -17.21 -2.68
CA ILE A 127 -7.54 -17.23 -2.88
C ILE A 127 -8.17 -17.66 -1.55
N VAL A 128 -9.15 -16.88 -1.09
CA VAL A 128 -9.86 -17.09 0.18
C VAL A 128 -11.34 -16.85 -0.08
N PRO A 129 -12.25 -17.69 0.47
CA PRO A 129 -13.69 -17.46 0.35
C PRO A 129 -14.09 -16.06 0.81
N GLN A 130 -15.10 -15.49 0.15
CA GLN A 130 -15.62 -14.16 0.47
C GLN A 130 -16.01 -14.01 1.95
N THR A 131 -16.57 -15.07 2.55
CA THR A 131 -16.99 -15.09 3.96
C THR A 131 -15.82 -14.89 4.92
N ASP A 132 -14.63 -15.36 4.55
CA ASP A 132 -13.48 -15.47 5.46
C ASP A 132 -12.45 -14.38 5.22
N VAL A 133 -12.42 -13.78 4.02
CA VAL A 133 -11.37 -12.86 3.58
C VAL A 133 -11.11 -11.71 4.56
N ARG A 134 -12.16 -11.19 5.21
CA ARG A 134 -12.04 -10.12 6.20
C ARG A 134 -11.42 -10.61 7.51
N ALA A 135 -11.85 -11.78 7.99
CA ALA A 135 -11.33 -12.35 9.23
C ALA A 135 -9.87 -12.76 9.07
N VAL A 136 -9.53 -13.37 7.93
CA VAL A 136 -8.17 -13.78 7.58
C VAL A 136 -7.24 -12.58 7.49
N GLU A 137 -7.61 -11.52 6.77
CA GLU A 137 -6.79 -10.29 6.70
C GLU A 137 -6.55 -9.69 8.09
N LYS A 138 -7.61 -9.55 8.90
CA LYS A 138 -7.50 -8.99 10.25
C LYS A 138 -6.53 -9.80 11.11
N ALA A 139 -6.62 -11.13 11.09
CA ALA A 139 -5.71 -12.00 11.82
C ALA A 139 -4.26 -11.80 11.38
N LEU A 140 -4.00 -11.77 10.06
CA LEU A 140 -2.66 -11.56 9.51
C LEU A 140 -2.08 -10.19 9.89
N ILE A 141 -2.88 -9.13 9.90
CA ILE A 141 -2.42 -7.79 10.29
C ILE A 141 -2.04 -7.77 11.77
N LEU A 142 -2.84 -8.39 12.63
CA LEU A 142 -2.57 -8.45 14.07
C LEU A 142 -1.32 -9.29 14.39
N GLU A 143 -1.12 -10.38 13.67
CA GLU A 143 0.01 -11.29 13.87
C GLU A 143 1.34 -10.71 13.34
N HIS A 144 1.32 -10.10 12.15
CA HIS A 144 2.55 -9.75 11.44
C HIS A 144 2.85 -8.26 11.40
N LEU A 145 1.94 -7.42 11.89
CA LEU A 145 2.15 -5.99 12.11
C LEU A 145 2.83 -5.29 10.91
N PRO A 146 2.31 -5.42 9.68
CA PRO A 146 2.94 -4.88 8.48
C PRO A 146 3.11 -3.35 8.54
N LEU A 147 4.23 -2.86 8.03
CA LEU A 147 4.69 -1.47 8.23
C LEU A 147 3.63 -0.40 7.95
N LEU A 148 2.92 -0.52 6.83
CA LEU A 148 2.04 0.53 6.30
C LEU A 148 0.54 0.24 6.46
N ASN A 149 0.16 -0.84 7.16
CA ASN A 149 -1.23 -1.00 7.58
C ASN A 149 -1.52 -0.05 8.75
N ARG A 150 -2.51 0.82 8.55
CA ARG A 150 -2.97 1.79 9.55
C ARG A 150 -4.16 1.25 10.34
N GLU A 151 -5.13 0.68 9.63
CA GLU A 151 -6.33 0.11 10.25
C GLU A 151 -6.04 -1.29 10.79
N GLY A 152 -6.43 -1.54 12.04
CA GLY A 152 -6.29 -2.84 12.69
C GLY A 152 -4.87 -3.23 13.11
N ASN A 153 -3.85 -2.40 12.82
CA ASN A 153 -2.48 -2.63 13.25
C ASN A 153 -2.19 -1.89 14.58
N PRO A 154 -1.93 -2.60 15.70
CA PRO A 154 -1.61 -1.96 16.97
C PRO A 154 -0.27 -1.21 16.96
N LEU A 155 0.60 -1.46 15.98
CA LEU A 155 1.84 -0.72 15.73
C LEU A 155 1.73 0.17 14.48
N ALA A 156 0.56 0.74 14.20
CA ALA A 156 0.43 1.74 13.14
C ALA A 156 1.38 2.94 13.38
N LEU A 157 2.10 3.37 12.34
CA LEU A 157 3.07 4.46 12.45
C LEU A 157 2.40 5.84 12.42
N ALA A 158 2.70 6.67 13.41
CA ALA A 158 2.24 8.06 13.46
C ALA A 158 2.79 8.89 12.28
N GLU A 159 4.02 8.61 11.85
CA GLU A 159 4.67 9.28 10.73
C GLU A 159 3.94 9.04 9.41
N LEU A 160 3.38 7.83 9.23
CA LEU A 160 2.54 7.54 8.08
C LEU A 160 1.23 8.33 8.13
N ASP A 161 0.63 8.47 9.32
CA ASP A 161 -0.56 9.29 9.51
C ASP A 161 -0.30 10.76 9.19
N THR A 162 0.82 11.31 9.65
CA THR A 162 1.25 12.68 9.33
C THR A 162 1.38 12.88 7.83
N LEU A 163 2.07 11.98 7.11
CA LEU A 163 2.19 12.06 5.65
C LEU A 163 0.82 11.98 4.94
N ARG A 164 -0.08 11.11 5.43
CA ARG A 164 -1.43 10.96 4.87
C ARG A 164 -2.28 12.20 5.12
N ILE A 165 -2.13 12.86 6.27
CA ILE A 165 -2.77 14.14 6.59
C ILE A 165 -2.24 15.22 5.67
N GLU A 166 -0.92 15.38 5.58
CA GLU A 166 -0.27 16.37 4.72
C GLU A 166 -0.77 16.28 3.26
N CYS A 167 -0.78 15.07 2.69
CA CYS A 167 -1.28 14.84 1.34
C CYS A 167 -2.75 15.24 1.18
N ARG A 168 -3.60 14.95 2.19
CA ARG A 168 -5.01 15.37 2.16
C ARG A 168 -5.15 16.89 2.27
N THR A 169 -4.36 17.55 3.11
CA THR A 169 -4.35 19.01 3.28
C THR A 169 -4.01 19.70 1.96
N ILE A 170 -2.91 19.27 1.31
CA ILE A 170 -2.51 19.75 -0.02
C ILE A 170 -3.64 19.52 -1.02
N ALA A 171 -4.15 18.28 -1.10
CA ALA A 171 -5.21 17.93 -2.03
C ALA A 171 -6.53 18.70 -1.77
N GLY A 172 -6.81 19.08 -0.53
CA GLY A 172 -7.94 19.92 -0.14
C GLY A 172 -7.76 21.40 -0.48
N GLY A 173 -6.58 21.82 -0.96
CA GLY A 173 -6.30 23.22 -1.31
C GLY A 173 -5.92 24.09 -0.11
N LEU A 174 -5.65 23.48 1.04
CA LEU A 174 -5.19 24.20 2.23
C LEU A 174 -3.66 24.33 2.16
N SER A 175 -3.15 25.54 2.41
CA SER A 175 -1.72 25.79 2.55
C SER A 175 -1.17 25.09 3.79
N THR A 176 -0.03 24.41 3.67
CA THR A 176 0.73 23.84 4.80
C THR A 176 1.52 24.91 5.58
N SER A 177 1.24 26.20 5.38
CA SER A 177 1.83 27.29 6.18
C SER A 177 1.14 27.38 7.55
N ALA A 178 1.45 26.43 8.43
CA ALA A 178 1.42 26.52 9.91
C ALA A 178 1.38 25.11 10.51
N LEU A 179 2.54 24.47 10.66
CA LEU A 179 2.88 23.56 11.74
C LEU A 179 4.34 23.81 12.11
#